data_AF-A0A2V6T572-F1
#
_entry.id   AF-A0A2V6T572-F1
#
_cell.length_a   1.000
_cell.length_b   1.000
_cell.length_c   1.000
_cell.angle_alpha   90.00
_cell.angle_beta   90.00
_cell.angle_gamma   90.00
#
_symmetry.space_group_name_H-M   'P 1'
#
loop_
_entity.id
_entity.type
_entity.pdbx_description
1 polymer ?
#
loop_
_entity_poly.entity_id
_entity_poly.type
_entity_poly.pdbx_seq_one_letter_code
_entity_poly.pdbx_strand_id
1 'polypeptide(L)'
;MGTSSTSSAVQNPVASLRQYGQSVWLDFIRRSLIAGGELKRLVAEDGLGGVTSNPAIFEKAIDGSNDYAAAIEEISKDPHLKAKAVPSGRGLA
;
A
#
# COMPACT_ATOMS: atom_id res chain seq x y z
N MET A 1 27.95 -37.38 -21.04
CA MET A 1 27.24 -36.15 -21.46
C MET A 1 26.31 -35.77 -20.32
N GLY A 2 26.68 -34.74 -19.55
CA GLY A 2 25.93 -34.33 -18.36
C GLY A 2 24.70 -33.50 -18.74
N THR A 3 23.53 -33.95 -18.32
CA THR A 3 22.26 -33.23 -18.48
C THR A 3 22.24 -32.06 -17.50
N SER A 4 22.54 -30.86 -17.98
CA SER A 4 22.38 -29.64 -17.19
C SER A 4 20.89 -29.31 -17.09
N SER A 5 20.32 -29.52 -15.91
CA SER A 5 18.95 -29.14 -15.58
C SER A 5 18.94 -27.66 -15.20
N THR A 6 18.55 -26.78 -16.12
CA THR A 6 18.34 -25.37 -15.80
C THR A 6 17.05 -25.27 -14.98
N SER A 7 17.17 -25.09 -13.67
CA SER A 7 16.02 -24.71 -12.83
C SER A 7 15.53 -23.35 -13.34
N SER A 8 14.37 -23.33 -13.99
CA SER A 8 13.70 -22.09 -14.36
C SER A 8 13.28 -21.41 -13.07
N ALA A 9 14.08 -20.45 -12.61
CA ALA A 9 13.67 -19.52 -11.58
C ALA A 9 12.28 -18.99 -11.95
N VAL A 10 11.29 -19.23 -11.08
CA VAL A 10 9.93 -18.75 -11.29
C VAL A 10 10.02 -17.23 -11.40
N GLN A 11 9.81 -16.70 -12.60
CA GLN A 11 9.81 -15.26 -12.83
C GLN A 11 8.67 -14.64 -12.02
N ASN A 12 8.95 -13.54 -11.32
CA ASN A 12 7.94 -12.82 -10.56
C ASN A 12 6.84 -12.30 -11.53
N PRO A 13 5.60 -12.81 -11.46
CA PRO A 13 4.58 -12.48 -12.44
C PRO A 13 4.26 -10.98 -12.51
N VAL A 14 4.32 -10.28 -11.37
CA VAL A 14 4.06 -8.84 -11.29
C VAL A 14 5.18 -8.06 -11.99
N ALA A 15 6.43 -8.42 -11.72
CA ALA A 15 7.57 -7.78 -12.37
C ALA A 15 7.60 -8.04 -13.89
N SER A 16 7.21 -9.24 -14.33
CA SER A 16 7.18 -9.61 -15.76
C SER A 16 6.23 -8.75 -16.60
N LEU A 17 5.19 -8.15 -16.00
CA LEU A 17 4.26 -7.28 -16.74
C LEU A 17 4.93 -6.03 -17.33
N ARG A 18 6.06 -5.60 -16.78
CA ARG A 18 6.84 -4.46 -17.30
C ARG A 18 7.34 -4.69 -18.72
N GLN A 19 7.60 -5.94 -19.13
CA GLN A 19 8.04 -6.26 -20.50
C GLN A 19 6.96 -5.95 -21.56
N TYR A 20 5.70 -5.82 -21.13
CA TYR A 20 4.57 -5.43 -21.97
C TYR A 20 4.21 -3.95 -21.83
N GLY A 21 5.03 -3.15 -21.14
CA GLY A 21 4.77 -1.73 -20.88
C GLY A 21 3.72 -1.47 -19.79
N GLN A 22 3.33 -2.50 -19.02
CA GLN A 22 2.34 -2.36 -17.94
C GLN A 22 3.01 -2.06 -16.59
N SER A 23 2.46 -1.09 -15.85
CA SER A 23 2.83 -0.81 -14.46
C SER A 23 1.73 -1.26 -13.52
N VAL A 24 2.08 -2.06 -12.51
CA VAL A 24 1.14 -2.52 -11.47
C VAL A 24 1.18 -1.59 -10.27
N TRP A 25 0.01 -1.26 -9.73
CA TRP A 25 -0.17 -0.38 -8.58
C TRP A 25 -0.91 -1.12 -7.47
N LEU A 26 -0.57 -0.84 -6.22
CA LEU A 26 -1.19 -1.43 -5.04
C LEU A 26 -2.30 -0.50 -4.53
N ASP A 27 -3.54 -0.99 -4.51
CA ASP A 27 -4.70 -0.25 -4.01
C ASP A 27 -4.85 -0.35 -2.49
N PHE A 28 -3.76 -0.02 -1.79
CA PHE A 28 -3.68 -0.07 -0.34
C PHE A 28 -2.48 0.73 0.15
N ILE A 29 -2.66 1.46 1.25
CA ILE A 29 -1.56 2.14 1.95
C ILE A 29 -1.88 2.28 3.43
N ARG A 30 -0.88 2.02 4.29
CA ARG A 30 -0.93 2.25 5.74
C ARG A 30 0.47 2.61 6.27
N ARG A 31 0.55 3.18 7.48
CA ARG A 31 1.83 3.70 8.00
C ARG A 31 2.88 2.61 8.13
N SER A 32 2.52 1.45 8.67
CA SER A 32 3.46 0.34 8.88
C SER A 32 3.91 -0.33 7.57
N LEU A 33 3.11 -0.27 6.50
CA LEU A 33 3.55 -0.70 5.16
C LEU A 33 4.77 0.13 4.70
N ILE A 34 4.77 1.42 5.02
CA ILE A 34 5.87 2.34 4.69
C ILE A 34 7.01 2.19 5.71
N ALA A 35 6.72 2.43 7.00
CA ALA A 35 7.70 2.48 8.07
C ALA A 35 8.37 1.13 8.35
N GLY A 36 7.66 0.02 8.09
CA GLY A 36 8.18 -1.34 8.21
C GLY A 36 9.02 -1.79 7.02
N GLY A 37 9.16 -0.98 5.97
CA GLY A 37 9.98 -1.29 4.80
C GLY A 37 9.35 -2.26 3.81
N GLU A 38 8.14 -2.75 4.06
CA GLU A 38 7.43 -3.67 3.16
C GLU A 38 7.14 -3.01 1.80
N LEU A 39 6.74 -1.74 1.77
CA LEU A 39 6.56 -1.00 0.51
C LEU A 39 7.86 -0.95 -0.31
N LYS A 40 8.99 -0.73 0.36
CA LYS A 40 10.31 -0.71 -0.29
C LYS A 40 10.63 -2.08 -0.88
N ARG A 41 10.33 -3.16 -0.14
CA ARG A 41 10.50 -4.53 -0.60
C ARG A 41 9.63 -4.82 -1.84
N LEU A 42 8.35 -4.47 -1.81
CA LEU A 42 7.42 -4.65 -2.94
C LEU A 42 7.89 -3.91 -4.21
N VAL A 43 8.46 -2.71 -4.06
CA VAL A 43 9.03 -1.97 -5.19
C VAL A 43 10.29 -2.65 -5.73
N ALA A 44 11.21 -3.05 -4.84
CA ALA A 44 12.51 -3.58 -5.23
C ALA A 44 12.47 -5.01 -5.78
N GLU A 45 11.64 -5.87 -5.18
CA GLU A 45 11.61 -7.30 -5.44
C GLU A 45 10.42 -7.72 -6.30
N ASP A 46 9.27 -7.06 -6.13
CA ASP A 46 8.01 -7.45 -6.78
C ASP A 46 7.65 -6.57 -7.99
N GLY A 47 8.43 -5.53 -8.26
CA GLY A 47 8.23 -4.67 -9.42
C GLY A 47 7.03 -3.72 -9.31
N LEU A 48 6.53 -3.49 -8.08
CA LEU A 48 5.46 -2.53 -7.81
C LEU A 48 5.83 -1.13 -8.35
N GLY A 49 4.92 -0.51 -9.09
CA GLY A 49 5.13 0.79 -9.74
C GLY A 49 4.55 1.98 -8.97
N GLY A 50 3.64 1.74 -8.04
CA GLY A 50 3.00 2.79 -7.25
C GLY A 50 1.96 2.27 -6.28
N VAL A 51 1.34 3.21 -5.56
CA VAL A 51 0.23 2.95 -4.63
C VAL A 51 -0.89 3.94 -4.89
N THR A 52 -2.12 3.55 -4.60
CA THR A 52 -3.27 4.46 -4.57
C THR A 52 -3.83 4.59 -3.15
N SER A 53 -4.40 5.76 -2.88
CA SER A 53 -5.17 6.03 -1.67
C SER A 53 -6.49 6.66 -2.05
N ASN A 54 -7.51 6.39 -1.25
CA ASN A 54 -8.80 7.04 -1.28
C ASN A 54 -9.36 7.13 0.16
N PRO A 55 -10.45 7.87 0.42
CA PRO A 55 -10.99 8.00 1.77
C PRO A 55 -11.30 6.66 2.46
N ALA A 56 -11.84 5.68 1.74
CA ALA A 56 -12.16 4.36 2.29
C ALA A 56 -10.91 3.54 2.65
N ILE A 57 -9.81 3.69 1.91
CA ILE A 57 -8.51 3.08 2.24
C ILE A 57 -7.95 3.68 3.53
N PHE A 58 -8.03 5.00 3.69
CA PHE A 58 -7.61 5.65 4.94
C PHE A 58 -8.48 5.25 6.13
N GLU A 59 -9.80 5.19 5.96
CA GLU A 59 -10.72 4.71 7.00
C GLU A 59 -10.33 3.30 7.47
N LYS A 60 -10.12 2.37 6.53
CA LYS A 60 -9.67 1.01 6.85
C LYS A 60 -8.28 0.97 7.49
N ALA A 61 -7.36 1.83 7.07
CA ALA A 61 -6.01 1.86 7.63
C ALA A 61 -6.01 2.41 9.07
N ILE A 62 -6.89 3.37 9.37
CA ILE A 62 -7.04 3.97 10.69
C ILE A 62 -7.80 3.04 11.64
N ASP A 63 -8.90 2.42 11.19
CA ASP A 63 -9.73 1.55 12.03
C ASP A 63 -9.15 0.13 12.16
N GLY A 64 -8.55 -0.39 11.08
CA GLY A 64 -8.00 -1.75 11.03
C GLY A 64 -6.60 -1.90 11.61
N SER A 65 -6.00 -0.86 12.20
CA SER A 65 -4.66 -0.94 12.80
C SER A 65 -4.39 0.14 13.84
N ASN A 66 -3.37 -0.07 14.68
CA ASN A 66 -2.90 0.94 15.64
C ASN A 66 -1.90 1.94 15.05
N ASP A 67 -1.68 1.91 13.73
CA ASP A 67 -0.68 2.70 13.01
C ASP A 67 -0.80 4.21 13.23
N TYR A 68 -2.01 4.68 13.55
CA TYR A 68 -2.31 6.10 13.71
C TYR A 68 -2.68 6.49 15.15
N ALA A 69 -2.80 5.54 16.08
CA ALA A 69 -3.34 5.79 17.41
C ALA A 69 -2.57 6.89 18.17
N ALA A 70 -1.23 6.78 18.24
CA ALA A 70 -0.39 7.77 18.93
C ALA A 70 -0.47 9.16 18.28
N ALA A 71 -0.47 9.23 16.94
CA ALA A 71 -0.57 10.49 16.23
C ALA A 71 -1.94 11.14 16.42
N ILE A 72 -3.01 10.34 16.43
CA ILE A 72 -4.37 10.82 16.72
C ILE A 72 -4.47 11.32 18.16
N GLU A 73 -3.88 10.61 19.12
CA GLU A 73 -3.85 11.04 20.51
C GLU A 73 -3.11 12.38 20.67
N GLU A 74 -1.96 12.55 20.00
CA GLU A 74 -1.17 13.78 20.01
C GLU A 74 -1.97 14.96 19.46
N ILE A 75 -2.54 14.84 18.26
CA ILE A 75 -3.31 15.93 17.64
C ILE A 75 -4.61 16.23 18.39
N SER A 76 -5.19 15.25 19.10
CA SER A 76 -6.40 15.46 19.91
C SER A 76 -6.19 16.40 21.09
N LYS A 77 -4.93 16.61 21.51
CA LYS A 77 -4.55 17.52 22.59
C LYS A 77 -4.49 18.98 22.14
N ASP A 78 -4.49 19.24 20.83
CA ASP A 78 -4.49 20.60 20.28
C ASP A 78 -5.93 21.15 20.18
N PRO A 79 -6.31 22.14 21.00
CA PRO A 79 -7.66 22.70 20.99
C PRO A 79 -8.00 23.50 19.71
N HIS A 80 -7.01 23.82 18.87
CA HIS A 80 -7.19 24.53 17.61
C HIS A 80 -7.48 23.59 16.43
N LEU A 81 -7.19 22.29 16.57
CA LEU A 81 -7.47 21.29 15.54
C LEU A 81 -8.91 20.78 15.67
N LYS A 82 -9.64 20.80 14.55
CA LYS A 82 -11.02 20.26 14.47
C LYS A 82 -11.10 19.15 13.44
N ALA A 83 -11.77 18.06 13.80
CA ALA A 83 -12.12 17.02 12.86
C ALA A 83 -13.01 17.61 11.75
N LYS A 84 -12.54 17.52 10.50
CA LYS A 84 -13.35 17.87 9.34
C LYS A 84 -14.20 16.66 8.98
N ALA A 85 -15.52 16.77 9.14
CA ALA A 85 -16.44 15.70 8.76
C ALA A 85 -16.27 15.35 7.27
N VAL A 86 -16.18 14.05 6.97
CA VAL A 86 -16.29 13.55 5.60
C VAL A 86 -17.78 13.53 5.25
N PRO A 87 -18.26 14.27 4.23
CA PRO A 87 -19.63 14.16 3.79
C PRO A 87 -19.89 12.70 3.40
N SER A 88 -20.88 12.07 4.01
CA SER A 88 -21.28 10.69 3.73
C SER A 88 -21.86 10.59 2.31
N GLY A 89 -20.99 10.62 1.31
CA GLY A 89 -21.31 10.41 -0.09
C GLY A 89 -21.62 8.93 -0.34
N ARG A 90 -22.80 8.49 0.10
CA ARG A 90 -23.44 7.30 -0.46
C ARG A 90 -23.82 7.63 -1.90
N GLY A 91 -22.93 7.33 -2.82
CA GLY A 91 -23.19 7.31 -4.26
C GLY A 91 -22.82 5.93 -4.78
N LEU A 92 -23.74 4.98 -4.64
CA LEU A 92 -23.74 3.77 -5.46
C LEU A 92 -24.01 4.21 -6.90
N ALA A 93 -23.07 3.93 -7.79
CA ALA A 93 -23.28 3.78 -9.22
C ALA A 93 -22.46 2.58 -9.68
#